data_AF-A0A150GRY4-F1
#
_entry.id   AF-A0A150GRY4-F1
#
_cell.length_a   1.000
_cell.length_b   1.000
_cell.length_c   1.000
_cell.angle_alpha   90.00
_cell.angle_beta   90.00
_cell.angle_gamma   90.00
#
_symmetry.space_group_name_H-M   'P 1'
#
loop_
_entity.id
_entity.type
_entity.pdbx_description
1 polymer ?
#
loop_
_entity_poly.entity_id
_entity_poly.type
_entity_poly.pdbx_seq_one_letter_code
_entity_poly.pdbx_strand_id
1 'polypeptide(L)'
;MDLSPLNLGMIAAYYSIAYTTIELFAASLAPKTKIKGLLEILANASEFSSLEVRPGEETAIQKLVNHAPVSLSNPRPSDPHTKANALLQAYLSRTPLGGDLALDAKEVVGTSVRLLQAAVDALWDKDSPLLQLPHISPELAARLEGAGMGSVFELLEAEEGPRREALGGALSEAQLAELAQVANRYPDIAVSYDVVGADEEVLPGEAVSVVVSLEREMEGEELSPVPAPHFPGRRDEGWWLVVGDTKANTLLAIKRVNLTKAARTKLEFSAPPAGPDGSAHLTLYFMCDSWMGCDQEYELKLKVAANDDADRMDT
;
A
#
# COMPACT_ATOMS: atom_id res chain seq x y z
N MET A 1 9.07 -25.74 30.97
CA MET A 1 8.10 -25.54 29.89
C MET A 1 8.62 -24.35 29.14
N ASP A 2 9.23 -24.59 27.98
CA ASP A 2 9.91 -23.55 27.22
C ASP A 2 8.87 -22.83 26.36
N LEU A 3 8.83 -21.51 26.44
CA LEU A 3 7.95 -20.66 25.66
C LEU A 3 8.77 -19.97 24.57
N SER A 4 8.27 -20.02 23.34
CA SER A 4 8.83 -19.31 22.18
C SER A 4 7.74 -18.50 21.48
N PRO A 5 8.01 -17.26 21.05
CA PRO A 5 7.01 -16.46 20.35
C PRO A 5 6.69 -17.05 18.97
N LEU A 6 5.40 -17.03 18.61
CA LEU A 6 4.93 -17.37 17.26
C LEU A 6 4.84 -16.11 16.39
N ASN A 7 4.73 -16.26 15.07
CA ASN A 7 4.73 -15.14 14.11
C ASN A 7 3.74 -14.02 14.48
N LEU A 8 2.50 -14.38 14.80
CA LEU A 8 1.47 -13.43 15.23
C LEU A 8 1.87 -12.64 16.48
N GLY A 9 2.50 -13.30 17.47
CA GLY A 9 3.01 -12.65 18.67
C GLY A 9 4.19 -11.72 18.40
N MET A 10 5.05 -12.08 17.44
CA MET A 10 6.16 -11.22 17.00
C MET A 10 5.66 -9.97 16.26
N ILE A 11 4.69 -10.12 15.36
CA ILE A 11 4.04 -9.00 14.65
C ILE A 11 3.35 -8.07 15.65
N ALA A 12 2.59 -8.64 16.60
CA ALA A 12 1.91 -7.89 17.63
C ALA A 12 2.87 -7.03 18.47
N ALA A 13 3.98 -7.63 18.92
CA ALA A 13 5.00 -6.94 19.69
C ALA A 13 5.74 -5.87 18.87
N TYR A 14 6.10 -6.18 17.62
CA TYR A 14 6.84 -5.26 16.75
C TYR A 14 6.06 -3.98 16.45
N TYR A 15 4.77 -4.12 16.09
CA TYR A 15 3.92 -2.98 15.77
C TYR A 15 3.21 -2.38 16.99
N SER A 16 3.42 -2.93 18.19
CA SER A 16 2.73 -2.50 19.42
C SER A 16 1.20 -2.47 19.26
N ILE A 17 0.65 -3.57 18.75
CA ILE A 17 -0.78 -3.76 18.50
C ILE A 17 -1.34 -4.82 19.44
N ALA A 18 -2.62 -4.69 19.80
CA ALA A 18 -3.26 -5.61 20.73
C ALA A 18 -3.27 -7.04 20.15
N TYR A 19 -3.00 -8.03 21.00
CA TYR A 19 -3.01 -9.43 20.56
C TYR A 19 -4.39 -9.85 20.00
N THR A 20 -5.47 -9.27 20.53
CA THR A 20 -6.84 -9.48 20.06
C THR A 20 -7.08 -8.92 18.66
N THR A 21 -6.44 -7.81 18.31
CA THR A 21 -6.46 -7.27 16.94
C THR A 21 -5.75 -8.20 15.97
N ILE A 22 -4.61 -8.75 16.38
CA ILE A 22 -3.88 -9.72 15.56
C ILE A 22 -4.61 -11.05 15.43
N GLU A 23 -5.29 -11.50 16.48
CA GLU A 23 -6.20 -12.65 16.42
C GLU A 23 -7.37 -12.40 15.45
N LEU A 24 -7.99 -11.23 15.50
CA LEU A 24 -9.02 -10.81 14.55
C LEU A 24 -8.50 -10.84 13.11
N PHE A 25 -7.31 -10.27 12.87
CA PHE A 25 -6.69 -10.25 11.54
C PHE A 25 -6.44 -11.66 11.03
N ALA A 26 -5.85 -12.54 11.87
CA ALA A 26 -5.58 -13.93 11.51
C ALA A 26 -6.86 -14.74 11.23
N ALA A 27 -7.97 -14.43 11.91
CA ALA A 27 -9.24 -15.12 11.71
C ALA A 27 -10.04 -14.60 10.50
N SER A 28 -9.84 -13.34 10.10
CA SER A 28 -10.73 -12.65 9.16
C SER A 28 -10.09 -12.35 7.80
N LEU A 29 -8.76 -12.24 7.73
CA LEU A 29 -8.05 -12.07 6.46
C LEU A 29 -8.00 -13.39 5.71
N ALA A 30 -8.49 -13.38 4.47
CA ALA A 30 -8.50 -14.52 3.58
C ALA A 30 -7.93 -14.11 2.20
N PRO A 31 -7.47 -15.07 1.37
CA PRO A 31 -6.88 -14.77 0.06
C PRO A 31 -7.81 -14.02 -0.92
N LYS A 32 -9.12 -14.02 -0.65
CA LYS A 32 -10.14 -13.34 -1.47
C LYS A 32 -10.72 -12.10 -0.81
N THR A 33 -10.18 -11.68 0.34
CA THR A 33 -10.65 -10.48 1.04
C THR A 33 -10.38 -9.26 0.16
N LYS A 34 -11.44 -8.48 -0.10
CA LYS A 34 -11.39 -7.27 -0.93
C LYS A 34 -11.42 -6.03 -0.04
N ILE A 35 -11.25 -4.85 -0.63
CA ILE A 35 -11.24 -3.53 0.04
C ILE A 35 -12.33 -3.40 1.11
N LYS A 36 -13.59 -3.78 0.80
CA LYS A 36 -14.67 -3.77 1.79
C LYS A 36 -14.34 -4.58 3.05
N GLY A 37 -13.91 -5.83 2.87
CA GLY A 37 -13.52 -6.69 3.98
C GLY A 37 -12.29 -6.16 4.71
N LEU A 38 -11.32 -5.60 4.00
CA LEU A 38 -10.13 -5.00 4.62
C LEU A 38 -10.50 -3.81 5.51
N LEU A 39 -11.35 -2.90 5.02
CA LEU A 39 -11.84 -1.75 5.81
C LEU A 39 -12.66 -2.19 7.02
N GLU A 40 -13.50 -3.21 6.86
CA GLU A 40 -14.28 -3.78 7.97
C GLU A 40 -13.36 -4.44 9.02
N ILE A 41 -12.38 -5.23 8.60
CA ILE A 41 -11.43 -5.90 9.50
C ILE A 41 -10.59 -4.86 10.25
N LEU A 42 -10.06 -3.86 9.54
CA LEU A 42 -9.27 -2.78 10.11
C LEU A 42 -10.08 -1.99 11.16
N ALA A 43 -11.29 -1.57 10.83
CA ALA A 43 -12.12 -0.77 11.73
C ALA A 43 -12.61 -1.56 12.96
N ASN A 44 -12.63 -2.89 12.90
CA ASN A 44 -12.94 -3.76 14.03
C ASN A 44 -11.72 -4.06 14.94
N ALA A 45 -10.56 -3.48 14.66
CA ALA A 45 -9.40 -3.57 15.54
C ALA A 45 -9.72 -3.11 16.96
N SER A 46 -9.17 -3.81 17.95
CA SER A 46 -9.41 -3.56 19.38
C SER A 46 -8.93 -2.17 19.83
N GLU A 47 -7.98 -1.58 19.11
CA GLU A 47 -7.51 -0.21 19.32
C GLU A 47 -8.65 0.81 19.16
N PHE A 48 -9.69 0.50 18.38
CA PHE A 48 -10.83 1.39 18.20
C PHE A 48 -11.94 1.17 19.22
N SER A 49 -11.88 0.16 20.07
CA SER A 49 -12.91 -0.10 21.08
C SER A 49 -13.01 1.01 22.13
N SER A 50 -11.96 1.83 22.31
CA SER A 50 -11.95 2.99 23.21
C SER A 50 -12.45 4.28 22.57
N LEU A 51 -12.80 4.28 21.28
CA LEU A 51 -13.24 5.48 20.59
C LEU A 51 -14.59 5.96 21.15
N GLU A 52 -14.63 7.12 21.80
CA GLU A 52 -15.86 7.62 22.40
C GLU A 52 -16.89 7.99 21.32
N VAL A 53 -18.12 7.51 21.47
CA VAL A 53 -19.27 8.01 20.69
C VAL A 53 -20.03 8.98 21.59
N ARG A 54 -19.92 10.28 21.32
CA ARG A 54 -20.50 11.32 22.18
C ARG A 54 -22.00 11.46 21.89
N PRO A 55 -22.83 11.77 22.91
CA PRO A 55 -24.28 11.94 22.70
C PRO A 55 -24.59 12.99 21.63
N GLY A 56 -25.36 12.62 20.61
CA GLY A 56 -25.74 13.49 19.50
C GLY A 56 -24.88 13.32 18.25
N GLU A 57 -23.77 12.58 18.32
CA GLU A 57 -22.94 12.28 17.14
C GLU A 57 -23.58 11.23 16.22
N GLU A 58 -24.54 10.44 16.71
CA GLU A 58 -25.12 9.29 15.98
C GLU A 58 -25.73 9.72 14.63
N THR A 59 -26.34 10.91 14.60
CA THR A 59 -26.93 11.44 13.36
C THR A 59 -25.84 11.85 12.36
N ALA A 60 -24.73 12.40 12.83
CA ALA A 60 -23.60 12.77 11.97
C ALA A 60 -22.88 11.53 11.46
N ILE A 61 -22.63 10.54 12.32
CA ILE A 61 -22.04 9.24 11.96
C ILE A 61 -22.91 8.53 10.93
N GLN A 62 -24.24 8.48 11.14
CA GLN A 62 -25.15 7.87 10.17
C GLN A 62 -25.10 8.56 8.81
N LYS A 63 -24.94 9.89 8.77
CA LYS A 63 -24.75 10.62 7.50
C LYS A 63 -23.46 10.21 6.80
N LEU A 64 -22.35 10.09 7.53
CA LEU A 64 -21.07 9.64 6.98
C LEU A 64 -21.20 8.22 6.42
N VAL A 65 -21.80 7.29 7.18
CA VAL A 65 -22.06 5.91 6.74
C VAL A 65 -22.87 5.87 5.44
N ASN A 66 -23.90 6.72 5.31
CA ASN A 66 -24.75 6.75 4.12
C ASN A 66 -24.04 7.28 2.87
N HIS A 67 -23.00 8.09 3.02
CA HIS A 67 -22.23 8.68 1.91
C HIS A 67 -20.85 8.01 1.73
N ALA A 68 -20.56 6.98 2.51
CA ALA A 68 -19.31 6.24 2.43
C ALA A 68 -19.21 5.52 1.07
N PRO A 69 -18.06 5.60 0.36
CA PRO A 69 -17.87 4.91 -0.93
C PRO A 69 -18.08 3.40 -0.84
N VAL A 70 -17.77 2.80 0.31
CA VAL A 70 -17.93 1.36 0.57
C VAL A 70 -18.97 1.14 1.66
N SER A 71 -20.03 0.41 1.32
CA SER A 71 -21.10 0.08 2.28
C SER A 71 -20.59 -0.72 3.49
N LEU A 72 -21.00 -0.30 4.69
CA LEU A 72 -20.75 -1.02 5.93
C LEU A 72 -21.81 -2.12 6.14
N SER A 73 -21.40 -3.25 6.70
CA SER A 73 -22.31 -4.33 7.08
C SER A 73 -22.94 -4.07 8.46
N ASN A 74 -24.27 -3.93 8.51
CA ASN A 74 -25.05 -3.69 9.74
C ASN A 74 -24.53 -2.54 10.64
N PRO A 75 -24.36 -1.31 10.10
CA PRO A 75 -23.78 -0.20 10.85
C PRO A 75 -24.67 0.22 12.03
N ARG A 76 -24.06 0.44 13.19
CA ARG A 76 -24.71 0.98 14.38
C ARG A 76 -24.03 2.32 14.73
N PRO A 77 -24.69 3.47 14.56
CA PRO A 77 -24.04 4.76 14.81
C PRO A 77 -23.53 4.99 16.24
N SER A 78 -24.04 4.23 17.21
CA SER A 78 -23.59 4.21 18.60
C SER A 78 -22.37 3.32 18.85
N ASP A 79 -21.90 2.59 17.83
CA ASP A 79 -20.80 1.63 17.94
C ASP A 79 -19.47 2.30 17.54
N PRO A 80 -18.44 2.24 18.41
CA PRO A 80 -17.12 2.81 18.12
C PRO A 80 -16.50 2.29 16.82
N HIS A 81 -16.71 1.02 16.46
CA HIS A 81 -16.15 0.45 15.23
C HIS A 81 -16.86 0.96 13.97
N THR A 82 -18.17 1.22 14.06
CA THR A 82 -18.92 1.90 12.99
C THR A 82 -18.41 3.33 12.81
N LYS A 83 -18.17 4.04 13.92
CA LYS A 83 -17.59 5.38 13.90
C LYS A 83 -16.19 5.38 13.28
N ALA A 84 -15.30 4.47 13.68
CA ALA A 84 -13.96 4.34 13.11
C ALA A 84 -13.99 4.10 11.60
N ASN A 85 -14.83 3.17 11.13
CA ASN A 85 -14.98 2.89 9.70
C ASN A 85 -15.49 4.12 8.92
N ALA A 86 -16.53 4.80 9.43
CA ALA A 86 -17.07 6.00 8.82
C ALA A 86 -16.05 7.14 8.74
N LEU A 87 -15.25 7.34 9.78
CA LEU A 87 -14.19 8.36 9.82
C LEU A 87 -13.03 8.02 8.87
N LEU A 88 -12.64 6.75 8.77
CA LEU A 88 -11.63 6.31 7.79
C LEU A 88 -12.08 6.58 6.36
N GLN A 89 -13.30 6.19 6.02
CA GLN A 89 -13.84 6.42 4.69
C GLN A 89 -14.05 7.91 4.39
N ALA A 90 -14.47 8.70 5.39
CA ALA A 90 -14.56 10.15 5.26
C ALA A 90 -13.18 10.79 5.01
N TYR A 91 -12.14 10.32 5.69
CA TYR A 91 -10.77 10.76 5.47
C TYR A 91 -10.28 10.42 4.06
N LEU A 92 -10.42 9.16 3.64
CA LEU A 92 -10.03 8.70 2.30
C LEU A 92 -10.78 9.48 1.20
N SER A 93 -12.07 9.76 1.42
CA SER A 93 -12.91 10.53 0.49
C SER A 93 -12.71 12.05 0.59
N ARG A 94 -11.81 12.55 1.44
CA ARG A 94 -11.59 13.99 1.70
C ARG A 94 -12.87 14.74 2.12
N THR A 95 -13.78 14.04 2.77
CA THR A 95 -15.01 14.65 3.28
C THR A 95 -14.67 15.58 4.44
N PRO A 96 -15.07 16.87 4.41
CA PRO A 96 -14.76 17.80 5.48
C PRO A 96 -15.49 17.38 6.77
N LEU A 97 -14.72 17.26 7.85
CA LEU A 97 -15.21 16.98 9.19
C LEU A 97 -15.03 18.21 10.08
N GLY A 98 -15.96 18.43 11.01
CA GLY A 98 -15.92 19.55 11.96
C GLY A 98 -15.88 19.07 13.40
N GLY A 99 -15.36 19.93 14.29
CA GLY A 99 -15.35 19.70 15.74
C GLY A 99 -14.64 18.42 16.14
N ASP A 100 -15.22 17.70 17.09
CA ASP A 100 -14.61 16.51 17.70
C ASP A 100 -14.43 15.35 16.71
N LEU A 101 -15.31 15.20 15.73
CA LEU A 101 -15.18 14.17 14.68
C LEU A 101 -13.90 14.34 13.85
N ALA A 102 -13.43 15.58 13.66
CA ALA A 102 -12.18 15.84 12.97
C ALA A 102 -10.95 15.46 13.82
N LEU A 103 -11.05 15.58 15.15
CA LEU A 103 -10.01 15.14 16.08
C LEU A 103 -9.95 13.62 16.15
N ASP A 104 -11.11 12.98 16.28
CA ASP A 104 -11.25 11.52 16.29
C ASP A 104 -10.74 10.92 14.97
N ALA A 105 -11.02 11.56 13.83
CA ALA A 105 -10.50 11.11 12.53
C ALA A 105 -8.97 11.10 12.49
N LYS A 106 -8.29 12.07 13.11
CA LYS A 106 -6.82 12.09 13.18
C LYS A 106 -6.27 10.92 13.99
N GLU A 107 -6.89 10.62 15.13
CA GLU A 107 -6.52 9.47 15.96
C GLU A 107 -6.75 8.14 15.21
N VAL A 108 -7.92 8.02 14.58
CA VAL A 108 -8.30 6.84 13.80
C VAL A 108 -7.34 6.62 12.63
N VAL A 109 -7.01 7.66 11.87
CA VAL A 109 -6.06 7.57 10.74
C VAL A 109 -4.64 7.21 11.22
N GLY A 110 -4.16 7.86 12.29
CA GLY A 110 -2.84 7.58 12.84
C GLY A 110 -2.70 6.13 13.30
N THR A 111 -3.73 5.61 13.98
CA THR A 111 -3.76 4.22 14.43
C THR A 111 -3.93 3.24 13.26
N SER A 112 -4.79 3.56 12.29
CA SER A 112 -4.99 2.77 11.09
C SER A 112 -3.72 2.61 10.27
N VAL A 113 -2.85 3.61 10.19
CA VAL A 113 -1.56 3.45 9.48
C VAL A 113 -0.66 2.43 10.16
N ARG A 114 -0.62 2.40 11.50
CA ARG A 114 0.15 1.38 12.25
C ARG A 114 -0.46 -0.01 12.05
N LEU A 115 -1.78 -0.11 12.10
CA LEU A 115 -2.53 -1.35 11.85
C LEU A 115 -2.38 -1.82 10.40
N LEU A 116 -2.40 -0.90 9.44
CA LEU A 116 -2.17 -1.17 8.02
C LEU A 116 -0.73 -1.54 7.78
N GLN A 117 0.28 -0.95 8.43
CA GLN A 117 1.65 -1.47 8.31
C GLN A 117 1.80 -2.90 8.84
N ALA A 118 1.02 -3.28 9.86
CA ALA A 118 0.90 -4.67 10.29
C ALA A 118 0.05 -5.54 9.33
N ALA A 119 -0.87 -4.94 8.58
CA ALA A 119 -1.73 -5.61 7.62
C ALA A 119 -1.21 -5.62 6.17
N VAL A 120 -0.26 -4.75 5.79
CA VAL A 120 0.35 -4.53 4.45
C VAL A 120 1.29 -5.66 4.06
N ASP A 121 1.49 -6.64 4.95
CA ASP A 121 1.67 -8.03 4.51
C ASP A 121 0.48 -8.54 3.63
N ALA A 122 -0.54 -7.71 3.35
CA ALA A 122 -1.63 -7.89 2.39
C ALA A 122 -2.22 -6.55 1.88
N LEU A 123 -1.97 -6.24 0.60
CA LEU A 123 -2.80 -5.49 -0.37
C LEU A 123 -2.70 -3.95 -0.49
N TRP A 124 -2.99 -3.47 -1.73
CA TRP A 124 -3.01 -2.07 -2.21
C TRP A 124 -4.23 -1.72 -3.12
N ASP A 125 -4.44 -0.42 -3.40
CA ASP A 125 -5.71 0.27 -3.79
C ASP A 125 -5.71 1.01 -5.17
N LYS A 126 -6.85 1.62 -5.56
CA LYS A 126 -7.25 2.12 -6.92
C LYS A 126 -7.56 3.63 -7.05
N ASP A 127 -6.95 4.51 -6.26
CA ASP A 127 -7.15 5.96 -6.42
C ASP A 127 -6.15 6.60 -7.40
N SER A 128 -6.54 7.74 -8.00
CA SER A 128 -5.68 8.52 -8.89
C SER A 128 -4.46 9.04 -8.13
N PRO A 129 -3.23 8.81 -8.62
CA PRO A 129 -2.01 9.23 -7.93
C PRO A 129 -1.90 10.76 -7.82
N LEU A 130 -2.54 11.53 -8.69
CA LEU A 130 -2.47 13.00 -8.67
C LEU A 130 -3.09 13.60 -7.41
N LEU A 131 -4.06 12.92 -6.81
CA LEU A 131 -4.74 13.44 -5.63
C LEU A 131 -3.75 13.66 -4.48
N GLN A 132 -2.63 12.94 -4.41
CA GLN A 132 -1.66 13.11 -3.32
C GLN A 132 -0.93 14.46 -3.35
N LEU A 133 -0.96 15.19 -4.47
CA LEU A 133 -0.30 16.50 -4.59
C LEU A 133 -1.14 17.61 -3.94
N PRO A 134 -0.49 18.64 -3.34
CA PRO A 134 -1.20 19.74 -2.72
C PRO A 134 -2.02 20.51 -3.75
N HIS A 135 -3.17 21.05 -3.31
CA HIS A 135 -4.09 21.86 -4.12
C HIS A 135 -4.75 21.14 -5.30
N ILE A 136 -4.56 19.82 -5.47
CA ILE A 136 -5.26 19.04 -6.48
C ILE A 136 -6.60 18.53 -5.93
N SER A 137 -7.69 19.10 -6.46
CA SER A 137 -9.05 18.58 -6.24
C SER A 137 -9.36 17.43 -7.20
N PRO A 138 -10.37 16.58 -6.90
CA PRO A 138 -10.81 15.53 -7.83
C PRO A 138 -11.18 16.05 -9.23
N GLU A 139 -11.79 17.23 -9.33
CA GLU A 139 -12.14 17.85 -10.61
C GLU A 139 -10.88 18.28 -11.38
N LEU A 140 -9.86 18.76 -10.66
CA LEU A 140 -8.58 19.12 -11.26
C LEU A 140 -7.80 17.88 -11.71
N ALA A 141 -7.79 16.81 -10.90
CA ALA A 141 -7.17 15.53 -11.27
C ALA A 141 -7.79 14.97 -12.56
N ALA A 142 -9.12 14.93 -12.66
CA ALA A 142 -9.83 14.48 -13.86
C ALA A 142 -9.51 15.35 -15.11
N ARG A 143 -9.28 16.65 -14.91
CA ARG A 143 -8.87 17.56 -16.00
C ARG A 143 -7.44 17.32 -16.45
N LEU A 144 -6.51 17.06 -15.52
CA LEU A 144 -5.12 16.70 -15.83
C LEU A 144 -5.05 15.36 -16.56
N GLU A 145 -5.80 14.36 -16.09
CA GLU A 145 -5.95 13.06 -16.77
C GLU A 145 -6.49 13.23 -18.20
N GLY A 146 -7.52 14.05 -18.38
CA GLY A 146 -8.08 14.37 -19.71
C GLY A 146 -7.11 15.10 -20.64
N ALA A 147 -6.07 15.74 -20.09
CA ALA A 147 -4.98 16.38 -20.83
C ALA A 147 -3.77 15.45 -21.05
N GLY A 148 -3.87 14.18 -20.67
CA GLY A 148 -2.78 13.19 -20.82
C GLY A 148 -1.74 13.20 -19.70
N MET A 149 -2.02 13.87 -18.57
CA MET A 149 -1.17 13.90 -17.38
C MET A 149 -1.86 13.14 -16.23
N GLY A 150 -1.95 11.80 -16.34
CA GLY A 150 -2.63 10.95 -15.36
C GLY A 150 -1.74 10.48 -14.20
N SER A 151 -0.44 10.65 -14.32
CA SER A 151 0.55 10.33 -13.28
C SER A 151 1.36 11.54 -12.84
N VAL A 152 2.02 11.44 -11.68
CA VAL A 152 2.90 12.51 -11.18
C VAL A 152 4.08 12.72 -12.12
N PHE A 153 4.63 11.65 -12.73
CA PHE A 153 5.70 11.74 -13.72
C PHE A 153 5.27 12.52 -14.97
N GLU A 154 4.13 12.16 -15.58
CA GLU A 154 3.63 12.87 -16.76
C GLU A 154 3.36 14.36 -16.48
N LEU A 155 2.88 14.69 -15.27
CA LEU A 155 2.69 16.09 -14.86
C LEU A 155 4.03 16.84 -14.70
N LEU A 156 5.06 16.19 -14.18
CA LEU A 156 6.40 16.76 -14.01
C LEU A 156 7.09 17.01 -15.36
N GLU A 157 6.94 16.06 -16.28
CA GLU A 157 7.58 16.08 -17.60
C GLU A 157 6.81 16.92 -18.64
N ALA A 158 5.53 17.19 -18.42
CA ALA A 158 4.73 17.98 -19.35
C ALA A 158 5.32 19.37 -19.62
N GLU A 159 5.24 19.78 -20.89
CA GLU A 159 5.66 21.11 -21.31
C GLU A 159 4.91 22.21 -20.53
N GLU A 160 5.61 23.32 -20.25
CA GLU A 160 5.08 24.38 -19.39
C GLU A 160 3.73 24.93 -19.87
N GLY A 161 3.54 25.10 -21.19
CA GLY A 161 2.30 25.61 -21.78
C GLY A 161 1.08 24.71 -21.48
N PRO A 162 1.06 23.46 -21.99
CA PRO A 162 -0.01 22.50 -21.72
C PRO A 162 -0.26 22.27 -20.23
N ARG A 163 0.80 22.20 -19.42
CA ARG A 163 0.69 22.04 -17.96
C ARG A 163 -0.02 23.23 -17.31
N ARG A 164 0.36 24.46 -17.65
CA ARG A 164 -0.28 25.67 -17.11
C ARG A 164 -1.73 25.81 -17.57
N GLU A 165 -2.03 25.43 -18.80
CA GLU A 165 -3.39 25.41 -19.34
C GLU A 165 -4.27 24.39 -18.60
N ALA A 166 -3.78 23.17 -18.39
CA ALA A 166 -4.50 22.12 -17.67
C ALA A 166 -4.64 22.41 -16.16
N LEU A 167 -3.70 23.14 -15.55
CA LEU A 167 -3.83 23.70 -14.19
C LEU A 167 -4.77 24.93 -14.16
N GLY A 168 -5.06 25.52 -15.32
CA GLY A 168 -6.20 26.42 -15.57
C GLY A 168 -6.19 27.73 -14.78
N GLY A 169 -5.02 28.25 -14.42
CA GLY A 169 -4.89 29.45 -13.59
C GLY A 169 -5.56 29.34 -12.20
N ALA A 170 -5.99 28.14 -11.81
CA ALA A 170 -6.68 27.88 -10.54
C ALA A 170 -5.74 27.98 -9.33
N LEU A 171 -4.44 27.87 -9.58
CA LEU A 171 -3.38 27.95 -8.59
C LEU A 171 -2.61 29.26 -8.76
N SER A 172 -2.38 29.96 -7.65
CA SER A 172 -1.45 31.09 -7.59
C SER A 172 -0.01 30.64 -7.82
N GLU A 173 0.89 31.56 -8.16
CA GLU A 173 2.33 31.27 -8.30
C GLU A 173 2.93 30.62 -7.03
N ALA A 174 2.45 31.01 -5.84
CA ALA A 174 2.87 30.38 -4.59
C ALA A 174 2.40 28.92 -4.48
N GLN A 175 1.16 28.63 -4.89
CA GLN A 175 0.62 27.26 -4.89
C GLN A 175 1.28 26.38 -5.96
N LEU A 176 1.64 26.96 -7.11
CA LEU A 176 2.41 26.28 -8.15
C LEU A 176 3.82 25.93 -7.67
N ALA A 177 4.48 26.85 -6.97
CA ALA A 177 5.79 26.60 -6.37
C ALA A 177 5.74 25.50 -5.30
N GLU A 178 4.71 25.51 -4.45
CA GLU A 178 4.49 24.45 -3.46
C GLU A 178 4.20 23.09 -4.12
N LEU A 179 3.36 23.06 -5.15
CA LEU A 179 3.08 21.85 -5.93
C LEU A 179 4.36 21.30 -6.56
N ALA A 180 5.18 22.16 -7.18
CA ALA A 180 6.45 21.77 -7.77
C ALA A 180 7.43 21.22 -6.71
N GLN A 181 7.50 21.85 -5.54
CA GLN A 181 8.34 21.37 -4.44
C GLN A 181 7.93 19.96 -3.98
N VAL A 182 6.63 19.69 -3.86
CA VAL A 182 6.11 18.37 -3.49
C VAL A 182 6.32 17.35 -4.60
N ALA A 183 6.07 17.73 -5.85
CA ALA A 183 6.23 16.85 -7.00
C ALA A 183 7.70 16.44 -7.20
N ASN A 184 8.67 17.35 -6.97
CA ASN A 184 10.10 17.02 -7.00
C ASN A 184 10.52 16.02 -5.91
N ARG A 185 9.70 15.82 -4.87
CA ARG A 185 9.93 14.82 -3.83
C ARG A 185 9.36 13.46 -4.21
N TYR A 186 8.56 13.37 -5.28
CA TYR A 186 7.99 12.13 -5.76
C TYR A 186 9.11 11.14 -6.13
N PRO A 187 8.98 9.83 -5.80
CA PRO A 187 10.09 8.91 -5.97
C PRO A 187 10.37 8.61 -7.44
N ASP A 188 11.60 8.86 -7.86
CA ASP A 188 12.17 8.33 -9.09
C ASP A 188 13.29 7.33 -8.73
N ILE A 189 13.02 6.05 -8.97
CA ILE A 189 13.86 4.94 -8.52
C ILE A 189 14.02 3.93 -9.64
N ALA A 190 15.26 3.77 -10.09
CA ALA A 190 15.66 2.71 -10.99
C ALA A 190 15.77 1.39 -10.20
N VAL A 191 15.07 0.36 -10.69
CA VAL A 191 15.16 -1.01 -10.17
C VAL A 191 15.86 -1.88 -11.21
N SER A 192 16.86 -2.62 -10.74
CA SER A 192 17.48 -3.72 -11.49
C SER A 192 17.49 -4.98 -10.65
N TYR A 193 17.43 -6.14 -11.28
CA TYR A 193 17.45 -7.40 -10.57
C TYR A 193 18.17 -8.49 -11.36
N ASP A 194 18.75 -9.43 -10.62
CA ASP A 194 19.42 -10.63 -11.14
C ASP A 194 18.88 -11.87 -10.41
N VAL A 195 18.45 -12.86 -11.17
CA VAL A 195 18.15 -14.20 -10.63
C VAL A 195 19.46 -14.98 -10.58
N VAL A 196 19.88 -15.41 -9.39
CA VAL A 196 21.10 -16.18 -9.21
C VAL A 196 20.94 -17.52 -9.90
N GLY A 197 21.81 -17.83 -10.87
CA GLY A 197 21.71 -19.07 -11.65
C GLY A 197 20.59 -19.06 -12.69
N ALA A 198 20.19 -17.90 -13.23
CA ALA A 198 19.09 -17.77 -14.19
C ALA A 198 19.12 -18.72 -15.41
N ASP A 199 20.32 -19.16 -15.81
CA ASP A 199 20.51 -20.07 -16.94
C ASP A 199 20.33 -21.55 -16.57
N GLU A 200 20.34 -21.88 -15.28
CA GLU A 200 20.18 -23.23 -14.75
C GLU A 200 18.70 -23.56 -14.55
N GLU A 201 18.36 -24.81 -14.79
CA GLU A 201 17.02 -25.34 -14.51
C GLU A 201 16.95 -25.71 -13.03
N VAL A 202 15.99 -25.14 -12.31
CA VAL A 202 15.80 -25.44 -10.88
C VAL A 202 14.73 -26.51 -10.68
N LEU A 203 14.91 -27.36 -9.67
CA LEU A 203 13.89 -28.33 -9.28
C LEU A 203 12.80 -27.64 -8.43
N PRO A 204 11.54 -28.08 -8.52
CA PRO A 204 10.50 -27.61 -7.61
C PRO A 204 10.91 -27.74 -6.14
N GLY A 205 10.75 -26.67 -5.36
CA GLY A 205 11.14 -26.60 -3.95
C GLY A 205 12.58 -26.13 -3.68
N GLU A 206 13.45 -26.08 -4.68
CA GLU A 206 14.81 -25.55 -4.52
C GLU A 206 14.80 -24.04 -4.21
N ALA A 207 15.82 -23.60 -3.46
CA ALA A 207 15.94 -22.21 -3.06
C ALA A 207 16.37 -21.33 -4.24
N VAL A 208 15.51 -20.39 -4.63
CA VAL A 208 15.76 -19.37 -5.64
C VAL A 208 16.14 -18.08 -4.95
N SER A 209 17.12 -17.38 -5.52
CA SER A 209 17.67 -16.15 -4.99
C SER A 209 17.57 -15.03 -6.02
N VAL A 210 16.94 -13.92 -5.65
CA VAL A 210 16.82 -12.72 -6.50
C VAL A 210 17.53 -11.58 -5.81
N VAL A 211 18.56 -11.04 -6.47
CA VAL A 211 19.30 -9.87 -5.98
C VAL A 211 18.72 -8.64 -6.66
N VAL A 212 18.21 -7.69 -5.87
CA VAL A 212 17.61 -6.45 -6.36
C VAL A 212 18.50 -5.28 -5.97
N SER A 213 18.78 -4.40 -6.92
CA SER A 213 19.48 -3.13 -6.71
C SER A 213 18.53 -1.97 -7.03
N LEU A 214 18.45 -1.03 -6.11
CA LEU A 214 17.58 0.14 -6.15
C LEU A 214 18.47 1.38 -6.15
N GLU A 215 18.27 2.29 -7.10
CA GLU A 215 19.00 3.55 -7.19
C GLU A 215 18.01 4.70 -7.37
N ARG A 216 18.01 5.66 -6.45
CA ARG A 216 17.15 6.84 -6.51
C ARG A 216 17.82 7.93 -7.34
N GLU A 217 17.08 8.48 -8.29
CA GLU A 217 17.42 9.74 -8.93
C GLU A 217 17.02 10.89 -8.01
N MET A 218 17.99 11.65 -7.52
CA MET A 218 17.74 12.81 -6.66
C MET A 218 18.84 13.86 -6.75
N GLU A 219 18.44 15.11 -6.63
CA GLU A 219 19.35 16.23 -6.40
C GLU A 219 19.55 16.42 -4.87
N GLY A 220 20.78 16.24 -4.38
CA GLY A 220 21.14 16.40 -2.96
C GLY A 220 21.53 15.11 -2.24
N GLU A 221 21.83 15.21 -0.94
CA GLU A 221 22.32 14.08 -0.12
C GLU A 221 21.30 13.59 0.92
N GLU A 222 20.36 14.43 1.37
CA GLU A 222 19.41 14.09 2.42
C GLU A 222 17.97 13.95 1.90
N LEU A 223 17.32 12.85 2.31
CA LEU A 223 15.94 12.58 1.99
C LEU A 223 15.03 13.17 3.08
N SER A 224 14.24 14.17 2.72
CA SER A 224 13.26 14.75 3.64
C SER A 224 12.03 13.83 3.85
N PRO A 225 11.27 14.00 4.95
CA PRO A 225 10.00 13.29 5.15
C PRO A 225 9.02 13.50 3.99
N VAL A 226 8.09 12.57 3.83
CA VAL A 226 7.05 12.61 2.79
C VAL A 226 6.13 13.82 3.05
N PRO A 227 5.96 14.73 2.08
CA PRO A 227 5.02 15.84 2.17
C PRO A 227 3.58 15.33 2.02
N ALA A 228 3.02 14.86 3.14
CA ALA A 228 1.65 14.35 3.22
C ALA A 228 0.76 15.33 4.02
N PRO A 229 0.25 16.41 3.40
CA PRO A 229 -0.44 17.51 4.11
C PRO A 229 -1.73 17.08 4.81
N HIS A 230 -2.36 16.00 4.33
CA HIS A 230 -3.56 15.45 4.93
C HIS A 230 -3.26 14.44 6.05
N PHE A 231 -2.04 13.91 6.13
CA PHE A 231 -1.65 12.95 7.15
C PHE A 231 -1.33 13.67 8.48
N PRO A 232 -1.88 13.22 9.62
CA PRO A 232 -1.73 13.94 10.90
C PRO A 232 -0.33 13.88 11.53
N GLY A 233 0.59 13.08 10.98
CA GLY A 233 1.91 12.85 11.55
C GLY A 233 3.06 13.05 10.55
N ARG A 234 4.28 12.87 11.05
CA ARG A 234 5.45 12.71 10.17
C ARG A 234 5.35 11.36 9.47
N ARG A 235 5.65 11.34 8.16
CA ARG A 235 5.75 10.12 7.36
C ARG A 235 7.13 10.05 6.71
N ASP A 236 7.79 8.92 6.86
CA ASP A 236 8.99 8.57 6.10
C ASP A 236 8.60 7.49 5.08
N GLU A 237 9.32 7.41 3.96
CA GLU A 237 9.03 6.42 2.92
C GLU A 237 9.42 5.01 3.35
N GLY A 238 8.50 4.06 3.19
CA GLY A 238 8.78 2.64 3.24
C GLY A 238 8.58 1.99 1.88
N TRP A 239 9.40 0.98 1.60
CA TRP A 239 9.34 0.23 0.35
C TRP A 239 9.23 -1.26 0.62
N TRP A 240 8.50 -1.96 -0.25
CA TRP A 240 8.37 -3.41 -0.22
C TRP A 240 8.85 -4.00 -1.55
N LEU A 241 9.63 -5.07 -1.45
CA LEU A 241 9.89 -5.97 -2.57
C LEU A 241 9.07 -7.24 -2.35
N VAL A 242 8.30 -7.64 -3.36
CA VAL A 242 7.46 -8.85 -3.32
C VAL A 242 7.71 -9.68 -4.56
N VAL A 243 7.90 -10.98 -4.39
CA VAL A 243 7.87 -11.94 -5.50
C VAL A 243 6.60 -12.77 -5.36
N GLY A 244 5.80 -12.86 -6.42
CA GLY A 244 4.57 -13.62 -6.41
C GLY A 244 4.25 -14.28 -7.74
N ASP A 245 3.38 -15.30 -7.68
CA ASP A 245 2.71 -15.89 -8.83
C ASP A 245 1.30 -15.32 -8.90
N THR A 246 1.05 -14.51 -9.93
CA THR A 246 -0.24 -13.84 -10.15
C THR A 246 -1.35 -14.82 -10.54
N LYS A 247 -1.03 -15.89 -11.26
CA LYS A 247 -2.01 -16.90 -11.70
C LYS A 247 -2.43 -17.78 -10.52
N ALA A 248 -1.49 -18.16 -9.68
CA ALA A 248 -1.74 -18.95 -8.48
C ALA A 248 -2.22 -18.09 -7.29
N ASN A 249 -2.18 -16.76 -7.40
CA ASN A 249 -2.46 -15.81 -6.31
C ASN A 249 -1.63 -16.16 -5.04
N THR A 250 -0.33 -16.40 -5.23
CA THR A 250 0.58 -16.85 -4.18
C THR A 250 1.74 -15.88 -4.02
N LEU A 251 1.99 -15.45 -2.79
CA LEU A 251 3.17 -14.67 -2.41
C LEU A 251 4.30 -15.62 -2.05
N LEU A 252 5.44 -15.48 -2.72
CA LEU A 252 6.60 -16.36 -2.58
C LEU A 252 7.68 -15.75 -1.67
N ALA A 253 7.93 -14.45 -1.79
CA ALA A 253 8.80 -13.70 -0.90
C ALA A 253 8.31 -12.27 -0.70
N ILE A 254 8.56 -11.72 0.47
CA ILE A 254 8.29 -10.32 0.80
C ILE A 254 9.43 -9.77 1.66
N LYS A 255 9.87 -8.55 1.38
CA LYS A 255 10.92 -7.87 2.15
C LYS A 255 10.69 -6.37 2.19
N ARG A 256 10.67 -5.81 3.41
CA ARG A 256 10.71 -4.35 3.59
C ARG A 256 12.12 -3.83 3.35
N VAL A 257 12.24 -2.72 2.62
CA VAL A 257 13.51 -2.08 2.28
C VAL A 257 13.47 -0.62 2.69
N ASN A 258 14.52 -0.17 3.36
CA ASN A 258 14.77 1.24 3.61
C ASN A 258 15.65 1.78 2.49
N LEU A 259 15.15 2.77 1.74
CA LEU A 259 15.85 3.34 0.59
C LEU A 259 16.00 4.85 0.76
N THR A 260 17.24 5.30 0.91
CA THR A 260 17.60 6.72 0.83
C THR A 260 18.08 7.05 -0.60
N LYS A 261 19.34 6.78 -0.92
CA LYS A 261 19.93 6.99 -2.25
C LYS A 261 20.07 5.70 -3.06
N ALA A 262 20.55 4.64 -2.42
CA ALA A 262 20.66 3.33 -3.06
C ALA A 262 20.51 2.22 -2.02
N ALA A 263 20.02 1.07 -2.45
CA ALA A 263 19.94 -0.13 -1.64
C ALA A 263 20.15 -1.37 -2.50
N ARG A 264 20.85 -2.37 -1.97
CA ARG A 264 20.98 -3.69 -2.60
C ARG A 264 20.57 -4.75 -1.62
N THR A 265 19.71 -5.67 -2.04
CA THR A 265 19.13 -6.67 -1.14
C THR A 265 18.80 -7.96 -1.88
N LYS A 266 18.71 -9.04 -1.12
CA LYS A 266 18.38 -10.38 -1.61
C LYS A 266 17.00 -10.80 -1.11
N LEU A 267 16.17 -11.32 -2.01
CA LEU A 267 14.98 -12.11 -1.71
C LEU A 267 15.27 -13.59 -1.97
N GLU A 268 14.75 -14.46 -1.10
CA GLU A 268 14.87 -15.90 -1.22
C GLU A 268 13.48 -16.52 -1.12
N PHE A 269 13.19 -17.51 -1.96
CA PHE A 269 11.94 -18.28 -1.96
C PHE A 269 12.18 -19.69 -2.52
N SER A 270 11.21 -20.59 -2.32
CA SER A 270 11.24 -21.93 -2.93
C SER A 270 10.63 -21.90 -4.33
N ALA A 271 11.30 -22.52 -5.30
CA ALA A 271 10.82 -22.63 -6.67
C ALA A 271 9.42 -23.27 -6.71
N PRO A 272 8.42 -22.64 -7.35
CA PRO A 272 7.10 -23.23 -7.51
C PRO A 272 7.14 -24.40 -8.52
N PRO A 273 6.08 -25.21 -8.61
CA PRO A 273 5.96 -26.22 -9.66
C PRO A 273 6.04 -25.60 -11.07
N ALA A 274 6.59 -26.35 -12.01
CA ALA A 274 6.66 -25.93 -13.41
C ALA A 274 5.27 -25.72 -14.01
N GLY A 275 5.12 -24.66 -14.80
CA GLY A 275 3.95 -24.45 -15.64
C GLY A 275 3.93 -25.41 -16.84
N PRO A 276 2.85 -25.38 -17.65
CA PRO A 276 2.70 -26.25 -18.82
C PRO A 276 3.81 -26.10 -19.88
N ASP A 277 4.55 -25.00 -19.85
CA ASP A 277 5.66 -24.68 -20.76
C ASP A 277 7.05 -24.94 -20.15
N GLY A 278 7.12 -25.58 -18.98
CA GLY A 278 8.39 -25.83 -18.27
C GLY A 278 8.96 -24.58 -17.59
N SER A 279 8.14 -23.56 -17.38
CA SER A 279 8.57 -22.32 -16.73
C SER A 279 7.58 -21.84 -15.66
N ALA A 280 8.09 -21.11 -14.68
CA ALA A 280 7.29 -20.35 -13.74
C ALA A 280 7.33 -18.86 -14.13
N HIS A 281 6.15 -18.31 -14.41
CA HIS A 281 5.95 -16.89 -14.74
C HIS A 281 5.64 -16.13 -13.46
N LEU A 282 6.68 -15.55 -12.86
CA LEU A 282 6.59 -14.82 -11.61
C LEU A 282 6.63 -13.32 -11.88
N THR A 283 6.23 -12.54 -10.88
CA THR A 283 6.34 -11.08 -10.92
C THR A 283 7.09 -10.59 -9.70
N LEU A 284 8.08 -9.73 -9.93
CA LEU A 284 8.72 -8.92 -8.90
C LEU A 284 7.99 -7.57 -8.82
N TYR A 285 7.44 -7.26 -7.66
CA TYR A 285 6.82 -5.98 -7.33
C TYR A 285 7.77 -5.15 -6.47
N PHE A 286 7.89 -3.88 -6.79
CA PHE A 286 8.50 -2.86 -5.94
C PHE A 286 7.41 -1.84 -5.59
N MET A 287 6.98 -1.81 -4.34
CA MET A 287 5.80 -1.06 -3.90
C MET A 287 6.15 -0.02 -2.84
N CYS A 288 5.56 1.17 -2.95
CA CYS A 288 5.72 2.25 -1.96
C CYS A 288 4.59 2.20 -0.95
N ASP A 289 4.90 2.37 0.35
CA ASP A 289 3.87 2.47 1.38
C ASP A 289 3.35 3.90 1.60
N SER A 290 3.87 4.89 0.88
CA SER A 290 3.71 6.32 1.19
C SER A 290 3.30 7.20 0.01
N TRP A 291 3.54 6.74 -1.21
CA TRP A 291 3.18 7.42 -2.44
C TRP A 291 2.38 6.47 -3.33
N MET A 292 1.42 6.99 -4.07
CA MET A 292 0.64 6.24 -5.06
C MET A 292 1.22 6.47 -6.44
N GLY A 293 1.22 5.43 -7.29
CA GLY A 293 1.60 5.49 -8.70
C GLY A 293 3.09 5.39 -8.98
N CYS A 294 3.89 4.95 -8.00
CA CYS A 294 5.32 4.69 -8.15
C CYS A 294 5.67 3.21 -7.92
N ASP A 295 4.64 2.36 -7.82
CA ASP A 295 4.81 0.92 -7.78
C ASP A 295 5.26 0.43 -9.16
N GLN A 296 6.22 -0.49 -9.18
CA GLN A 296 6.83 -1.03 -10.39
C GLN A 296 6.70 -2.56 -10.40
N GLU A 297 6.43 -3.12 -11.57
CA GLU A 297 6.26 -4.57 -11.78
C GLU A 297 7.22 -5.07 -12.84
N TYR A 298 7.89 -6.19 -12.58
CA TYR A 298 8.84 -6.82 -13.50
C TYR A 298 8.50 -8.29 -13.68
N GLU A 299 8.39 -8.73 -14.93
CA GLU A 299 8.24 -10.15 -15.27
C GLU A 299 9.53 -10.89 -14.91
N LEU A 300 9.42 -11.91 -14.05
CA LEU A 300 10.52 -12.76 -13.61
C LEU A 300 10.27 -14.18 -14.14
N LYS A 301 11.12 -14.62 -15.07
CA LYS A 301 11.04 -15.96 -15.66
C LYS A 301 12.01 -16.90 -14.97
N LEU A 302 11.50 -18.05 -14.55
CA LEU A 302 12.29 -19.11 -13.95
C LEU A 302 12.07 -20.40 -14.75
N LYS A 303 13.15 -21.04 -15.18
CA LYS A 303 13.10 -22.38 -15.80
C LYS A 303 13.00 -23.41 -14.69
N VAL A 304 11.94 -24.22 -14.70
CA VAL A 304 11.68 -25.20 -13.65
C VAL A 304 11.54 -26.57 -14.30
N ALA A 305 12.29 -27.55 -13.77
CA ALA A 305 12.23 -28.91 -14.26
C ALA A 305 10.83 -29.51 -14.10
N ALA A 306 10.43 -30.36 -15.04
CA ALA A 306 9.26 -31.19 -14.89
C ALA A 306 9.44 -32.13 -13.69
N ASN A 307 8.42 -32.22 -12.84
CA ASN A 307 8.47 -33.07 -11.66
C ASN A 307 8.19 -34.53 -12.05
N ASP A 308 9.21 -35.24 -12.52
CA ASP A 308 9.12 -36.63 -13.02
C ASP A 308 8.75 -37.66 -11.93
N ASP A 309 8.71 -37.27 -10.65
CA ASP A 309 8.43 -38.19 -9.54
C ASP A 309 6.93 -38.42 -9.27
N ALA A 310 6.03 -37.61 -9.86
CA ALA A 310 4.59 -37.84 -9.73
C ALA A 310 4.09 -39.04 -10.57
N ASP A 311 4.79 -39.39 -11.66
CA ASP A 311 4.41 -40.48 -12.57
C ASP A 311 4.96 -41.87 -12.17
N ARG A 312 5.75 -41.95 -11.09
CA ARG A 312 6.35 -43.22 -10.61
C ARG A 312 5.59 -43.93 -9.50
N MET A 313 4.47 -43.37 -9.01
CA MET A 313 3.66 -43.99 -7.95
C MET A 313 2.45 -44.79 -8.45
N ASP A 314 2.21 -44.87 -9.76
CA ASP A 314 1.06 -45.56 -10.37
C ASP A 314 1.44 -46.72 -11.32
N THR A 315 2.60 -47.37 -11.12
CA THR A 315 3.00 -48.61 -11.83
C THR A 315 3.33 -49.76 -10.90
#